data_AF-A0ABD3R7U4-F1
#
_entry.id   AF-A0ABD3R7U4-F1
#
_cell.length_a   1.000
_cell.length_b   1.000
_cell.length_c   1.000
_cell.angle_alpha   90.00
_cell.angle_beta   90.00
_cell.angle_gamma   90.00
#
_symmetry.space_group_name_H-M   'P 1'
#
loop_
_entity.id
_entity.type
_entity.pdbx_description
1 polymer ?
#
loop_
_entity_poly.entity_id
_entity_poly.type
_entity_poly.pdbx_seq_one_letter_code
_entity_poly.pdbx_strand_id
1 'polypeptide(L)'
;MKIHEKLPGVLGRGQIYPDGSKSNNTVYNATGAGIVSKIIRKEKGGSEISITDPSDGRQVVDIIPPGPELLVSEGESIKFDQPLTSNPNVGGFGQGDAEIVLQDPLRVQGLLFFLASVILAQIFLVLKKKQFEKVQLAEMNF
;
A
#
# COMPACT_ATOMS: atom_id res chain seq x y z
N MET A 1 17.38 2.11 21.14
CA MET A 1 16.02 2.67 20.92
C MET A 1 15.45 2.03 19.66
N LYS A 2 14.19 1.58 19.68
CA LYS A 2 13.52 1.02 18.50
C LYS A 2 12.68 2.13 17.87
N ILE A 3 12.83 2.34 16.56
CA ILE A 3 12.07 3.35 15.80
C ILE A 3 11.20 2.60 14.81
N HIS A 4 9.93 3.01 14.71
CA HIS A 4 9.00 2.55 13.70
C HIS A 4 9.02 3.54 12.53
N GLU A 5 9.21 3.04 11.32
CA GLU A 5 9.23 3.80 10.09
C GLU A 5 8.06 3.37 9.20
N LYS A 6 7.31 4.34 8.68
CA LYS A 6 6.24 4.10 7.71
C LYS A 6 6.75 4.42 6.33
N LEU A 7 6.56 3.49 5.40
CA LEU A 7 7.03 3.57 4.02
C LEU A 7 5.82 3.71 3.07
N PRO A 8 5.43 4.94 2.69
CA PRO A 8 4.41 5.16 1.68
C PRO A 8 4.98 4.97 0.27
N GLY A 9 4.18 4.36 -0.63
CA GLY A 9 4.52 4.23 -2.05
C GLY A 9 3.29 4.47 -2.93
N VAL A 10 3.47 5.24 -4.01
CA VAL A 10 2.43 5.49 -5.03
C VAL A 10 2.96 5.04 -6.38
N LEU A 11 2.15 4.27 -7.10
CA LEU A 11 2.34 4.01 -8.53
C LEU A 11 1.09 4.48 -9.29
N GLY A 12 1.30 5.24 -10.36
CA GLY A 12 0.24 5.81 -11.18
C GLY A 12 -0.19 7.22 -10.77
N ARG A 13 -1.24 7.74 -11.43
CA ARG A 13 -1.78 9.10 -11.22
C ARG A 13 -2.88 9.11 -10.16
N GLY A 14 -2.95 10.18 -9.37
CA GLY A 14 -4.01 10.37 -8.37
C GLY A 14 -5.39 10.66 -8.95
N GLN A 15 -6.42 10.45 -8.13
CA GLN A 15 -7.84 10.58 -8.51
C GLN A 15 -8.40 11.98 -8.26
N ILE A 16 -7.80 12.75 -7.35
CA ILE A 16 -8.31 14.04 -6.87
C ILE A 16 -7.17 15.06 -6.87
N TYR A 17 -7.44 16.28 -7.32
CA TYR A 17 -6.53 17.41 -7.25
C TYR A 17 -6.62 18.14 -5.91
N PRO A 18 -5.61 18.94 -5.52
CA PRO A 18 -5.63 19.67 -4.24
C PRO A 18 -6.81 20.65 -4.07
N ASP A 19 -7.43 21.09 -5.16
CA ASP A 19 -8.63 21.94 -5.16
C ASP A 19 -9.94 21.16 -4.93
N GLY A 20 -9.85 19.83 -4.78
CA GLY A 20 -10.98 18.92 -4.62
C GLY A 20 -11.61 18.44 -5.92
N SER A 21 -11.14 18.92 -7.09
CA SER A 21 -11.66 18.48 -8.37
C SER A 21 -11.22 17.05 -8.71
N LYS A 22 -12.10 16.29 -9.38
CA LYS A 22 -11.80 14.93 -9.85
C LYS A 22 -10.87 14.97 -11.07
N SER A 23 -9.86 14.10 -11.09
CA SER A 23 -9.01 13.89 -12.26
C SER A 23 -9.68 12.95 -13.27
N ASN A 24 -9.15 12.90 -14.49
CA ASN A 24 -9.62 11.94 -15.50
C ASN A 24 -9.17 10.48 -15.24
N ASN A 25 -8.56 10.19 -14.09
CA ASN A 25 -8.16 8.83 -13.68
C ASN A 25 -9.09 8.29 -12.57
N THR A 26 -10.38 8.61 -12.63
CA THR A 26 -11.38 8.18 -11.64
C THR A 26 -12.72 7.93 -12.31
N VAL A 27 -13.66 7.37 -11.54
CA VAL A 27 -15.02 7.10 -11.98
C VAL A 27 -15.89 8.36 -11.84
N TYR A 28 -16.66 8.64 -12.90
CA TYR A 28 -17.68 9.68 -12.90
C TYR A 28 -19.05 9.05 -12.68
N ASN A 29 -19.76 9.55 -11.67
CA ASN A 29 -21.08 9.06 -11.27
C ASN A 29 -22.15 10.06 -11.69
N ALA A 30 -23.38 9.57 -11.84
CA ALA A 30 -24.55 10.37 -12.17
C ALA A 30 -24.92 11.35 -11.05
N THR A 31 -25.04 12.63 -11.39
CA THR A 31 -25.45 13.67 -10.43
C THR A 31 -26.95 13.59 -10.07
N GLY A 32 -27.75 12.90 -10.88
CA GLY A 32 -29.19 12.75 -10.68
C GLY A 32 -29.72 11.40 -11.16
N ALA A 33 -30.88 10.99 -10.66
CA ALA A 33 -31.62 9.86 -11.20
C ALA A 33 -32.48 10.31 -12.39
N GLY A 34 -32.65 9.47 -13.40
CA GLY A 34 -33.46 9.82 -14.56
C GLY A 34 -33.17 8.97 -15.79
N ILE A 35 -33.49 9.52 -16.95
CA ILE A 35 -33.22 8.89 -18.25
C ILE A 35 -32.13 9.70 -18.96
N VAL A 36 -31.15 9.01 -19.55
CA VAL A 36 -30.11 9.63 -20.37
C VAL A 36 -30.75 10.16 -21.66
N SER A 37 -30.92 11.47 -21.75
CA SER A 37 -31.56 12.12 -22.90
C SER A 37 -30.63 12.25 -24.10
N LYS A 38 -29.34 12.56 -23.88
CA LYS A 38 -28.36 12.77 -24.95
C LYS A 38 -26.93 12.60 -24.44
N ILE A 39 -26.06 12.08 -25.30
CA ILE A 39 -24.61 11.98 -25.07
C ILE A 39 -23.89 12.72 -26.20
N ILE A 40 -23.24 13.85 -25.88
CA ILE A 40 -22.46 14.63 -26.85
C ILE A 40 -20.97 14.37 -26.63
N ARG A 41 -20.31 13.79 -27.63
CA ARG A 41 -18.85 13.63 -27.63
C ARG A 41 -18.19 14.91 -28.13
N LYS A 42 -17.29 15.49 -27.33
CA LYS A 42 -16.48 16.66 -27.67
C LYS A 42 -15.28 16.25 -28.52
N GLU A 43 -14.80 17.16 -29.36
CA GLU A 43 -13.64 16.94 -30.25
C GLU A 43 -12.35 16.53 -29.50
N LYS A 44 -12.20 16.95 -28.24
CA LYS A 44 -11.05 16.60 -27.39
C LYS A 44 -11.22 15.27 -26.62
N GLY A 45 -12.20 14.45 -26.97
CA GLY A 45 -12.46 13.13 -26.38
C GLY A 45 -13.23 13.12 -25.06
N GLY A 46 -13.69 14.28 -24.58
CA GLY A 46 -14.62 14.36 -23.44
C GLY A 46 -16.07 14.10 -23.87
N SER A 47 -16.95 13.82 -22.92
CA SER A 47 -18.38 13.62 -23.17
C SER A 47 -19.25 14.47 -22.25
N GLU A 48 -20.36 14.97 -22.77
CA GLU A 48 -21.42 15.60 -21.98
C GLU A 48 -22.65 14.69 -21.99
N ILE A 49 -23.15 14.37 -20.80
CA ILE A 49 -24.32 13.51 -20.62
C ILE A 49 -25.44 14.36 -20.04
N SER A 50 -26.55 14.43 -20.76
CA SER A 50 -27.74 15.13 -20.29
C SER A 50 -28.72 14.13 -19.71
N ILE A 51 -29.00 14.24 -18.41
CA ILE A 51 -29.90 13.36 -17.65
C ILE A 51 -31.18 14.14 -17.38
N THR A 52 -32.32 13.58 -17.78
CA THR A 52 -33.63 14.19 -17.53
C THR A 52 -34.38 13.39 -16.48
N ASP A 53 -34.79 14.06 -15.40
CA ASP A 53 -35.65 13.46 -14.38
C ASP A 53 -37.09 13.36 -14.92
N PRO A 54 -37.68 12.16 -15.03
CA PRO A 54 -39.04 11.98 -15.53
C PRO A 54 -40.12 12.52 -14.58
N SER A 55 -39.80 12.78 -13.31
CA SER A 55 -40.77 13.24 -12.31
C SER A 55 -40.88 14.77 -12.22
N ASP A 56 -39.76 15.48 -12.30
CA ASP A 56 -39.67 16.94 -12.09
C ASP A 56 -39.29 17.70 -13.38
N GLY A 57 -38.99 16.99 -14.48
CA GLY A 57 -38.59 17.55 -15.78
C GLY A 57 -37.25 18.28 -15.76
N ARG A 58 -36.52 18.24 -14.64
CA ARG A 58 -35.21 18.89 -14.48
C ARG A 58 -34.16 18.13 -15.27
N GLN A 59 -33.34 18.89 -16.01
CA GLN A 59 -32.22 18.36 -16.76
C GLN A 59 -30.91 18.70 -16.05
N VAL A 60 -30.08 17.69 -15.81
CA VAL A 60 -28.74 17.82 -15.25
C VAL A 60 -27.73 17.44 -16.33
N VAL A 61 -26.64 18.21 -16.43
CA VAL A 61 -25.58 17.95 -17.41
C VAL A 61 -24.31 17.54 -16.68
N ASP A 62 -23.88 16.31 -16.90
CA ASP A 62 -22.65 15.75 -16.36
C ASP A 62 -21.55 15.82 -17.41
N ILE A 63 -20.43 16.44 -17.05
CA ILE A 63 -19.28 16.63 -17.94
C ILE A 63 -18.19 15.64 -17.56
N ILE A 64 -17.83 14.77 -18.50
CA ILE A 64 -16.81 13.72 -18.32
C ILE A 64 -15.59 14.09 -19.18
N PRO A 65 -14.39 14.24 -18.58
CA PRO A 65 -13.16 14.51 -19.32
C PRO A 65 -12.70 13.28 -20.11
N PRO A 66 -11.77 13.44 -21.07
CA PRO A 66 -11.22 12.32 -21.82
C PRO A 66 -10.47 11.33 -20.93
N GLY A 67 -10.68 10.04 -21.15
CA GLY A 67 -9.95 8.96 -20.48
C GLY A 67 -10.85 7.78 -20.09
N PRO A 68 -11.82 7.96 -19.18
CA PRO A 68 -12.76 6.91 -18.78
C PRO A 68 -13.68 6.51 -19.94
N GLU A 69 -13.93 5.21 -20.09
CA GLU A 69 -14.88 4.69 -21.08
C GLU A 69 -16.31 4.78 -20.56
N LEU A 70 -17.25 5.18 -21.41
CA LEU A 70 -18.68 5.27 -21.04
C LEU A 70 -19.32 3.88 -20.98
N LEU A 71 -20.06 3.63 -19.90
CA LEU A 71 -20.81 2.38 -19.71
C LEU A 71 -22.31 2.50 -20.05
N VAL A 72 -22.81 3.73 -20.14
CA VAL A 72 -24.24 4.01 -20.34
C VAL A 72 -24.54 4.42 -21.78
N SER A 73 -25.78 4.16 -22.21
CA SER A 73 -26.28 4.54 -23.54
C SER A 73 -27.44 5.54 -23.47
N GLU A 74 -27.72 6.21 -24.58
CA GLU A 74 -28.90 7.08 -24.69
C GLU A 74 -30.20 6.28 -24.51
N GLY A 75 -31.15 6.84 -23.77
CA GLY A 75 -32.42 6.19 -23.41
C GLY A 75 -32.37 5.26 -22.20
N GLU A 76 -31.19 5.05 -21.60
CA GLU A 76 -31.04 4.23 -20.40
C GLU A 76 -31.55 4.95 -19.14
N SER A 77 -32.22 4.21 -18.25
CA SER A 77 -32.60 4.72 -16.93
C SER A 77 -31.47 4.49 -15.93
N ILE A 78 -31.03 5.57 -15.28
CA ILE A 78 -29.94 5.58 -14.32
C ILE A 78 -30.40 6.08 -12.96
N LYS A 79 -29.75 5.59 -11.90
CA LYS A 79 -30.00 6.03 -10.52
C LYS A 79 -29.00 7.11 -10.11
N PHE A 80 -29.36 7.86 -9.07
CA PHE A 80 -28.42 8.78 -8.42
C PHE A 80 -27.16 8.02 -7.98
N ASP A 81 -25.99 8.62 -8.21
CA ASP A 81 -24.67 8.08 -7.90
C ASP A 81 -24.29 6.77 -8.62
N GLN A 82 -25.06 6.37 -9.65
CA GLN A 82 -24.69 5.25 -10.52
C GLN A 82 -23.44 5.61 -11.36
N PRO A 83 -22.46 4.70 -11.50
CA PRO A 83 -21.28 4.96 -12.32
C PRO A 83 -21.65 5.08 -13.80
N LEU A 84 -21.26 6.21 -14.42
CA LEU A 84 -21.44 6.47 -15.85
C LEU A 84 -20.26 5.96 -16.68
N THR A 85 -19.08 5.80 -16.04
CA THR A 85 -17.83 5.40 -16.69
C THR A 85 -17.21 4.17 -16.03
N SER A 86 -16.35 3.48 -16.77
CA SER A 86 -15.42 2.50 -16.21
C SER A 86 -14.35 3.19 -15.36
N ASN A 87 -13.65 2.41 -14.52
CA ASN A 87 -12.52 2.90 -13.74
C ASN A 87 -11.22 2.71 -14.54
N PRO A 88 -10.58 3.77 -15.05
CA PRO A 88 -9.32 3.64 -15.80
C PRO A 88 -8.09 3.43 -14.90
N ASN A 89 -8.24 3.57 -13.57
CA ASN A 89 -7.10 3.52 -12.67
C ASN A 89 -6.53 2.10 -12.51
N VAL A 90 -5.29 1.92 -12.95
CA VAL A 90 -4.47 0.72 -12.73
C VAL A 90 -3.34 0.93 -11.72
N GLY A 91 -3.30 2.12 -11.10
CA GLY A 91 -2.35 2.47 -10.05
C GLY A 91 -2.86 2.14 -8.64
N GLY A 92 -2.06 2.48 -7.64
CA GLY A 92 -2.41 2.25 -6.24
C GLY A 92 -1.48 2.94 -5.26
N PHE A 93 -1.97 3.08 -4.03
CA PHE A 93 -1.18 3.50 -2.88
C PHE A 93 -0.98 2.29 -1.97
N GLY A 94 0.26 2.09 -1.52
CA GLY A 94 0.62 1.07 -0.55
C GLY A 94 1.40 1.68 0.61
N GLN A 95 1.24 1.09 1.79
CA GLN A 95 2.02 1.46 2.97
C GLN A 95 2.64 0.20 3.56
N GLY A 96 3.96 0.24 3.79
CA GLY A 96 4.69 -0.75 4.57
C GLY A 96 5.14 -0.16 5.90
N ASP A 97 5.35 -1.03 6.88
CA ASP A 97 5.97 -0.67 8.15
C ASP A 97 7.34 -1.35 8.24
N ALA A 98 8.34 -0.61 8.72
CA ALA A 98 9.68 -1.09 8.97
C ALA A 98 10.13 -0.69 10.38
N GLU A 99 11.10 -1.43 10.92
CA GLU A 99 11.67 -1.16 12.22
C GLU A 99 13.17 -0.99 12.10
N ILE A 100 13.70 0.07 12.70
CA ILE A 100 15.14 0.29 12.80
C ILE A 100 15.55 0.35 14.26
N VAL A 101 16.64 -0.34 14.58
CA VAL A 101 17.21 -0.33 15.93
C VAL A 101 18.45 0.55 15.92
N LEU A 102 18.39 1.67 16.64
CA LEU A 102 19.57 2.48 16.91
C LEU A 102 20.44 1.74 17.93
N GLN A 103 21.57 1.24 17.43
CA GLN A 103 22.56 0.50 18.22
C GLN A 103 23.73 1.39 18.64
N ASP A 104 24.17 1.19 19.87
CA ASP A 104 25.41 1.75 20.38
C ASP A 104 26.56 0.76 20.09
N PRO A 105 27.62 1.17 19.37
CA PRO A 105 28.77 0.31 19.07
C PRO A 105 29.40 -0.34 20.32
N LEU A 106 29.39 0.35 21.47
CA LEU A 106 29.97 -0.16 22.71
C LEU A 106 29.25 -1.42 23.20
N ARG A 107 27.94 -1.53 22.96
CA ARG A 107 27.16 -2.73 23.33
C ARG A 107 27.59 -3.95 22.51
N VAL A 108 27.87 -3.75 21.21
CA VAL A 108 28.33 -4.81 20.32
C VAL A 108 29.76 -5.23 20.69
N GLN A 109 30.64 -4.26 20.98
CA GLN A 109 32.01 -4.55 21.44
C GLN A 109 32.02 -5.35 22.75
N GLY A 110 31.21 -4.94 23.73
CA GLY A 110 31.04 -5.68 24.98
C GLY A 110 30.51 -7.10 24.77
N LEU A 111 29.52 -7.26 23.87
CA LEU A 111 29.00 -8.57 23.50
C LEU A 111 30.08 -9.48 22.88
N LEU A 112 30.91 -8.94 21.98
CA LEU A 112 32.00 -9.70 21.36
C LEU A 112 33.04 -10.17 22.38
N PHE A 113 33.44 -9.30 23.30
CA PHE A 113 34.39 -9.66 24.37
C PHE A 113 33.81 -10.74 25.29
N PHE A 114 32.53 -10.62 25.66
CA PHE A 114 31.84 -11.62 26.45
C PHE A 114 31.77 -12.98 25.74
N LEU A 115 31.44 -13.00 24.45
CA LEU A 115 31.41 -14.25 23.68
C LEU A 115 32.81 -14.89 23.58
N ALA A 116 33.86 -14.09 23.38
CA ALA A 116 35.24 -14.58 23.36
C ALA A 116 35.65 -15.20 24.71
N SER A 117 35.27 -14.57 25.84
CA SER A 117 35.58 -15.10 27.16
C SER A 117 34.82 -16.40 27.46
N VAL A 118 33.57 -16.51 27.01
CA VAL A 118 32.77 -17.75 27.11
C VAL A 118 33.42 -18.88 26.31
N ILE A 119 33.84 -18.64 25.07
CA ILE A 119 34.53 -19.64 24.24
C ILE A 119 35.84 -20.08 24.91
N LEU A 120 36.63 -19.13 25.42
CA LEU A 120 37.89 -19.43 26.11
C LEU A 120 37.65 -20.29 27.37
N ALA A 121 36.64 -19.96 28.17
CA ALA A 121 36.26 -20.74 29.34
C ALA A 121 35.82 -22.16 28.96
N GLN A 122 35.02 -22.31 27.90
CA GLN A 122 34.59 -23.62 27.40
C GLN A 122 35.78 -24.48 26.97
N ILE A 123 36.76 -23.91 26.26
CA ILE A 123 37.99 -24.62 25.87
C ILE A 123 38.76 -25.09 27.10
N PHE A 124 38.99 -24.21 28.08
CA PHE A 124 39.72 -24.58 29.28
C PHE A 124 39.02 -25.66 30.10
N LEU A 125 37.70 -25.61 30.22
CA LEU A 125 36.93 -26.65 30.92
C LEU A 125 37.07 -28.02 30.23
N VAL A 126 37.00 -28.06 28.89
CA VAL A 126 37.19 -29.31 28.13
C VAL A 126 38.61 -29.84 28.27
N LEU A 127 39.62 -28.99 28.13
CA LEU A 127 41.02 -29.38 28.30
C LEU A 127 41.30 -29.86 29.72
N LYS A 128 40.77 -29.17 30.74
CA LYS A 128 40.95 -29.57 32.13
C LYS A 128 40.27 -30.89 32.43
N LYS A 129 39.07 -31.12 31.90
CA LYS A 129 38.37 -32.42 31.97
C LYS A 129 39.23 -33.52 31.36
N LYS A 130 39.76 -33.32 30.16
CA LYS A 130 40.64 -34.28 29.47
C LYS A 130 41.95 -34.56 30.23
N GLN A 131 42.51 -33.55 30.89
CA GLN A 131 43.66 -33.74 31.77
C GLN A 131 43.31 -34.61 32.97
N PHE A 132 42.17 -34.36 33.62
CA PHE A 132 41.73 -35.13 34.78
C PHE A 132 41.42 -36.59 34.43
N GLU A 133 40.74 -36.85 33.31
CA GLU A 133 40.49 -38.20 32.79
C GLU A 133 41.80 -39.02 32.64
N LYS A 134 42.91 -38.39 32.21
CA LYS A 134 44.21 -39.08 32.10
C LYS A 134 44.80 -39.49 33.46
N VAL A 135 44.63 -38.65 34.48
CA VAL A 135 45.14 -38.94 35.83
C VAL A 135 44.33 -40.08 36.47
N GLN A 136 43.00 -40.05 36.35
CA GLN A 136 42.14 -41.13 36.85
C GLN A 136 42.47 -42.48 36.20
N LEU A 137 42.77 -42.50 34.90
CA LEU A 137 43.21 -43.72 34.21
C LEU A 137 44.54 -44.27 34.74
N ALA A 138 45.47 -43.39 35.15
CA ALA A 138 46.76 -43.81 35.71
C ALA A 138 46.63 -44.32 37.15
N GLU A 139 45.71 -43.76 37.93
CA GLU A 139 45.47 -44.15 39.33
C GLU A 139 44.48 -45.33 39.47
N MET A 140 43.83 -45.75 38.38
CA MET A 140 42.80 -46.80 38.31
C MET A 140 41.68 -46.66 39.37
N ASN A 141 41.51 -45.46 39.92
CA ASN A 141 40.46 -45.10 40.87
C ASN A 141 39.50 -44.15 40.16
N PHE A 142 38.25 -44.59 40.05
CA PHE A 142 37.15 -43.89 39.38
C PHE A 142 36.34 -43.06 40.36
#